data_AF-A0A9D5YAU4-F1
#
_entry.id   AF-A0A9D5YAU4-F1
#
_cell.length_a   1.000
_cell.length_b   1.000
_cell.length_c   1.000
_cell.angle_alpha   90.00
_cell.angle_beta   90.00
_cell.angle_gamma   90.00
#
_symmetry.space_group_name_H-M   'P 1'
#
loop_
_entity.id
_entity.type
_entity.pdbx_description
1 polymer ?
#
loop_
_entity_poly.entity_id
_entity_poly.type
_entity_poly.pdbx_seq_one_letter_code
_entity_poly.pdbx_strand_id
1 'polypeptide(L)'
;MKIKKIVLTVLLLMLVLSANGMSVFAMNTGFDIKPVSEEEKESFVDAINFSILDKEYKNKSIHCFDVREDGTFAIGSEHNKMGAMKDIVSVYSAEGVFQYGYIFDSPGSFYLEWDGENVLIYFVRSNFIISVNPEGEVEEAADVPMTPANDSYSFKLLKKTECVVGDKTYEIKNDMGAFLNFISFTHSQLVVTDSDGNSTILYDVGTYQLIKTLFVITAIVAFFVCFIIFMRRNIKAYEKEKTSPKQNSVETNSERDTTKTIVKILLFSLATTIVPAVCCTLMCSACVRGLVSPEHSEANFYLLQSRIEDTAQEYGFSAIECSAEELEDYTYTMLTVEISEEEKITILLKNDSDSKTGYGKETFTIEYTNTNPSGGDFCRTDLLCDLANTIAYKEFDKSFLEEFFSADESEYPASDFGFQKLNGEKIAKRHYFDSFENEMIAYTLDAENCETVTIWGRVKQVTS
;
A
#
# COMPACT_ATOMS: atom_id res chain seq x y z
N MET A 1 -18.90 28.20 -60.83
CA MET A 1 -18.33 26.89 -60.44
C MET A 1 -16.97 26.98 -59.74
N LYS A 2 -16.03 27.84 -60.18
CA LYS A 2 -14.67 27.90 -59.60
C LYS A 2 -14.62 28.38 -58.14
N ILE A 3 -15.42 29.39 -57.77
CA ILE A 3 -15.44 29.96 -56.41
C ILE A 3 -15.95 28.94 -55.37
N LYS A 4 -17.00 28.17 -55.68
CA LYS A 4 -17.53 27.13 -54.78
C LYS A 4 -16.50 26.02 -54.50
N LYS A 5 -15.67 25.66 -55.49
CA LYS A 5 -14.60 24.67 -55.31
C LYS A 5 -13.48 25.22 -54.44
N ILE A 6 -13.08 26.48 -54.63
CA ILE A 6 -12.03 27.12 -53.81
C ILE A 6 -12.46 27.22 -52.36
N VAL A 7 -13.70 27.66 -52.09
CA VAL A 7 -14.23 27.74 -50.72
C VAL A 7 -14.26 26.37 -50.05
N LEU A 8 -14.71 25.33 -50.76
CA LEU A 8 -14.73 23.96 -50.24
C LEU A 8 -13.31 23.44 -49.95
N THR A 9 -12.34 23.72 -50.82
CA THR A 9 -10.94 23.32 -50.61
C THR A 9 -10.31 24.02 -49.41
N VAL A 10 -10.56 25.33 -49.23
CA VAL A 10 -10.06 26.07 -48.06
C VAL A 10 -10.69 25.56 -46.76
N LEU A 11 -11.98 25.24 -46.79
CA LEU A 11 -12.70 24.72 -45.63
C LEU A 11 -12.23 23.32 -45.25
N LEU A 12 -11.95 22.45 -46.23
CA LEU A 12 -11.29 21.16 -46.02
C LEU A 12 -9.86 21.31 -45.48
N LEU A 13 -9.09 22.29 -45.98
CA LEU A 13 -7.73 22.54 -45.48
C LEU A 13 -7.75 23.03 -44.03
N MET A 14 -8.70 23.91 -43.67
CA MET A 14 -8.90 24.33 -42.29
C MET A 14 -9.32 23.16 -41.39
N LEU A 15 -10.16 22.26 -41.90
CA LEU A 15 -10.62 21.08 -41.16
C LEU A 15 -9.47 20.08 -40.90
N VAL A 16 -8.58 19.91 -41.87
CA VAL A 16 -7.34 19.12 -41.73
C VAL A 16 -6.36 19.80 -40.78
N LEU A 17 -6.21 21.13 -40.85
CA LEU A 17 -5.35 21.88 -39.93
C LEU A 17 -5.90 21.88 -38.50
N SER A 18 -7.22 21.84 -38.29
CA SER A 18 -7.83 21.69 -36.96
C SER A 18 -7.78 20.26 -36.42
N ALA A 19 -7.66 19.25 -37.30
CA ALA A 19 -7.52 17.85 -36.88
C ALA A 19 -6.10 17.53 -36.37
N ASN A 20 -5.08 18.32 -36.76
CA ASN A 20 -3.71 18.21 -36.25
C ASN A 20 -3.52 18.74 -34.82
N GLY A 21 -4.58 19.23 -34.17
CA GLY A 21 -4.56 19.68 -32.78
C GLY A 21 -5.08 18.66 -31.77
N MET A 22 -5.48 17.46 -32.21
CA MET A 22 -5.76 16.36 -31.29
C MET A 22 -4.43 15.69 -30.96
N SER A 23 -3.87 15.96 -29.79
CA SER A 23 -2.88 15.04 -29.20
C SER A 23 -3.58 13.69 -29.09
N VAL A 24 -3.14 12.72 -29.89
CA VAL A 24 -3.56 11.34 -29.73
C VAL A 24 -2.79 10.84 -28.52
N PHE A 25 -3.40 11.03 -27.35
CA PHE A 25 -2.93 10.51 -26.08
C PHE A 25 -3.07 9.00 -26.13
N ALA A 26 -1.97 8.28 -26.26
CA ALA A 26 -2.02 6.84 -26.50
C ALA A 26 -0.75 6.16 -25.98
N MET A 27 -0.54 6.21 -24.66
CA MET A 27 0.39 5.29 -24.02
C MET A 27 0.00 3.85 -24.32
N ASN A 28 0.91 3.08 -24.91
CA ASN A 28 0.70 1.65 -25.15
C ASN A 28 1.01 0.85 -23.87
N THR A 29 0.06 0.86 -22.94
CA THR A 29 0.12 0.08 -21.70
C THR A 29 -1.06 -0.88 -21.60
N GLY A 30 -0.96 -1.87 -20.72
CA GLY A 30 -2.10 -2.73 -20.39
C GLY A 30 -3.10 -2.10 -19.41
N PHE A 31 -2.87 -0.87 -18.96
CA PHE A 31 -3.84 -0.10 -18.18
C PHE A 31 -4.89 0.57 -19.05
N ASP A 32 -6.13 0.59 -18.57
CA ASP A 32 -7.11 1.61 -18.95
C ASP A 32 -6.71 2.92 -18.29
N ILE A 33 -6.56 3.99 -19.07
CA ILE A 33 -6.03 5.28 -18.59
C ILE A 33 -6.98 6.44 -18.87
N LYS A 34 -6.90 7.49 -18.05
CA LYS A 34 -7.56 8.78 -18.25
C LYS A 34 -6.49 9.85 -18.46
N PRO A 35 -6.54 10.60 -19.59
CA PRO A 35 -5.60 11.69 -19.81
C PRO A 35 -5.76 12.76 -18.75
N VAL A 36 -4.65 13.34 -18.31
CA VAL A 36 -4.64 14.49 -17.41
C VAL A 36 -4.28 15.77 -18.13
N SER A 37 -4.56 16.91 -17.51
CA SER A 37 -4.13 18.21 -18.00
C SER A 37 -2.61 18.39 -17.88
N GLU A 38 -2.05 19.32 -18.66
CA GLU A 38 -0.63 19.67 -18.57
C GLU A 38 -0.26 20.22 -17.18
N GLU A 39 -1.18 20.92 -16.52
CA GLU A 39 -0.97 21.45 -15.15
C GLU A 39 -0.87 20.30 -14.13
N GLU A 40 -1.72 19.29 -14.22
CA GLU A 40 -1.66 18.09 -13.37
C GLU A 40 -0.37 17.30 -13.61
N LYS A 41 0.05 17.16 -14.89
CA LYS A 41 1.34 16.55 -15.24
C LYS A 41 2.51 17.29 -14.60
N GLU A 42 2.61 18.61 -14.80
CA GLU A 42 3.69 19.43 -14.25
C GLU A 42 3.69 19.37 -12.71
N SER A 43 2.54 19.52 -12.08
CA SER A 43 2.40 19.43 -10.62
C SER A 43 2.85 18.08 -10.08
N PHE A 44 2.52 16.97 -10.76
CA PHE A 44 2.94 15.64 -10.36
C PHE A 44 4.46 15.45 -10.50
N VAL A 45 5.02 15.85 -11.64
CA VAL A 45 6.46 15.73 -11.95
C VAL A 45 7.30 16.53 -10.95
N ASP A 46 6.85 17.73 -10.59
CA ASP A 46 7.49 18.56 -9.56
C ASP A 46 7.40 17.91 -8.17
N ALA A 47 6.25 17.35 -7.80
CA ALA A 47 6.05 16.71 -6.51
C ALA A 47 6.98 15.49 -6.29
N ILE A 48 7.29 14.75 -7.36
CA ILE A 48 8.21 13.61 -7.30
C ILE A 48 9.68 14.00 -7.50
N ASN A 49 10.01 15.29 -7.63
CA ASN A 49 11.37 15.78 -7.87
C ASN A 49 12.10 15.01 -9.00
N PHE A 50 11.41 14.80 -10.12
CA PHE A 50 11.92 14.00 -11.23
C PHE A 50 13.16 14.63 -11.87
N SER A 51 14.16 13.81 -12.20
CA SER A 51 15.35 14.29 -12.92
C SER A 51 16.06 13.17 -13.69
N ILE A 52 16.78 13.55 -14.75
CA ILE A 52 17.63 12.64 -15.51
C ILE A 52 18.88 12.24 -14.72
N LEU A 53 19.37 11.03 -15.00
CA LEU A 53 20.57 10.46 -14.45
C LEU A 53 21.63 10.23 -15.54
N ASP A 54 22.67 11.05 -15.51
CA ASP A 54 23.77 11.00 -16.50
C ASP A 54 24.82 9.92 -16.20
N LYS A 55 24.71 9.25 -15.06
CA LYS A 55 25.69 8.26 -14.60
C LYS A 55 25.04 7.10 -13.87
N GLU A 56 25.53 5.90 -14.16
CA GLU A 56 25.06 4.69 -13.51
C GLU A 56 25.26 4.74 -11.98
N TYR A 57 24.18 4.50 -11.23
CA TYR A 57 24.29 4.13 -9.83
C TYR A 57 24.50 2.62 -9.71
N LYS A 58 25.76 2.23 -9.55
CA LYS A 58 26.14 0.81 -9.41
C LYS A 58 25.59 0.18 -8.13
N ASN A 59 25.58 -1.16 -8.12
CA ASN A 59 25.33 -1.98 -6.94
C ASN A 59 23.91 -1.83 -6.36
N LYS A 60 22.90 -1.81 -7.25
CA LYS A 60 21.50 -1.67 -6.89
C LYS A 60 20.72 -2.94 -7.19
N SER A 61 19.98 -3.44 -6.20
CA SER A 61 19.09 -4.56 -6.41
C SER A 61 17.94 -4.16 -7.33
N ILE A 62 17.44 -5.12 -8.10
CA ILE A 62 16.36 -4.95 -9.05
C ILE A 62 15.02 -5.11 -8.33
N HIS A 63 14.14 -4.12 -8.46
CA HIS A 63 12.78 -4.14 -7.93
C HIS A 63 11.77 -4.51 -9.02
N CYS A 64 11.94 -3.93 -10.20
CA CYS A 64 11.13 -4.18 -11.38
C CYS A 64 11.99 -4.02 -12.63
N PHE A 65 11.56 -4.58 -13.74
CA PHE A 65 12.26 -4.48 -15.01
C PHE A 65 11.31 -4.60 -16.18
N ASP A 66 11.74 -4.09 -17.33
CA ASP A 66 11.12 -4.41 -18.61
C ASP A 66 12.13 -4.37 -19.75
N VAL A 67 11.81 -5.08 -20.84
CA VAL A 67 12.68 -5.27 -21.98
C VAL A 67 11.95 -4.91 -23.27
N ARG A 68 12.56 -4.02 -24.05
CA ARG A 68 12.07 -3.58 -25.36
C ARG A 68 12.39 -4.62 -26.43
N GLU A 69 11.67 -4.57 -27.56
CA GLU A 69 11.82 -5.51 -28.68
C GLU A 69 13.26 -5.65 -29.21
N ASP A 70 14.08 -4.60 -29.13
CA ASP A 70 15.48 -4.62 -29.56
C ASP A 70 16.45 -5.20 -28.51
N GLY A 71 15.94 -5.62 -27.36
CA GLY A 71 16.71 -6.15 -26.25
C GLY A 71 17.25 -5.10 -25.27
N THR A 72 17.02 -3.80 -25.52
CA THR A 72 17.26 -2.73 -24.54
C THR A 72 16.39 -2.98 -23.31
N PHE A 73 16.93 -2.79 -22.11
CA PHE A 73 16.20 -3.10 -20.88
C PHE A 73 16.33 -1.99 -19.83
N ALA A 74 15.25 -1.81 -19.07
CA ALA A 74 15.16 -0.88 -17.95
C ALA A 74 15.10 -1.64 -16.63
N ILE A 75 15.81 -1.14 -15.62
CA ILE A 75 15.83 -1.67 -14.26
C ILE A 75 15.36 -0.57 -13.30
N GLY A 76 14.31 -0.85 -12.55
CA GLY A 76 13.87 -0.05 -11.41
C GLY A 76 14.60 -0.48 -10.14
N SER A 77 15.13 0.47 -9.39
CA SER A 77 15.87 0.23 -8.17
C SER A 77 15.76 1.36 -7.14
N GLU A 78 16.03 1.04 -5.88
CA GLU A 78 16.04 2.03 -4.79
C GLU A 78 17.46 2.51 -4.43
N HIS A 79 17.61 3.82 -4.23
CA HIS A 79 18.80 4.48 -3.73
C HIS A 79 18.59 5.10 -2.36
N ASN A 80 19.18 4.44 -1.36
CA ASN A 80 19.25 4.96 -0.01
C ASN A 80 20.61 5.61 0.25
N LYS A 81 20.62 6.92 0.54
CA LYS A 81 21.81 7.61 1.07
C LYS A 81 21.41 8.57 2.18
N MET A 82 21.95 8.34 3.38
CA MET A 82 21.85 9.25 4.53
C MET A 82 20.43 9.76 4.83
N GLY A 83 19.43 8.87 4.81
CA GLY A 83 18.05 9.18 5.22
C GLY A 83 17.13 9.68 4.10
N ALA A 84 17.64 9.91 2.88
CA ALA A 84 16.82 10.13 1.70
C ALA A 84 16.74 8.85 0.88
N MET A 85 15.52 8.39 0.62
CA MET A 85 15.19 7.28 -0.26
C MET A 85 14.76 7.86 -1.60
N LYS A 86 15.53 7.57 -2.65
CA LYS A 86 15.26 7.97 -4.02
C LYS A 86 15.05 6.73 -4.87
N ASP A 87 14.10 6.75 -5.77
CA ASP A 87 13.90 5.71 -6.76
C ASP A 87 14.67 6.03 -8.02
N ILE A 88 15.16 4.98 -8.67
CA ILE A 88 16.01 5.07 -9.85
C ILE A 88 15.48 4.12 -10.91
N VAL A 89 15.42 4.62 -12.14
CA VAL A 89 15.32 3.80 -13.34
C VAL A 89 16.65 3.88 -14.07
N SER A 90 17.22 2.76 -14.49
CA SER A 90 18.45 2.70 -15.29
C SER A 90 18.21 1.89 -16.53
N VAL A 91 18.53 2.46 -17.69
CA VAL A 91 18.37 1.83 -19.01
C VAL A 91 19.71 1.37 -19.54
N TYR A 92 19.73 0.16 -20.09
CA TYR A 92 20.90 -0.50 -20.62
C TYR A 92 20.62 -1.02 -22.02
N SER A 93 21.65 -1.03 -22.86
CA SER A 93 21.64 -1.74 -24.15
C SER A 93 21.48 -3.26 -23.95
N ALA A 94 21.19 -3.98 -25.04
CA ALA A 94 21.10 -5.44 -25.03
C ALA A 94 22.37 -6.14 -24.52
N GLU A 95 23.54 -5.48 -24.62
CA GLU A 95 24.82 -5.97 -24.10
C GLU A 95 25.08 -5.62 -22.63
N GLY A 96 24.12 -4.97 -21.95
CA GLY A 96 24.24 -4.59 -20.53
C GLY A 96 25.06 -3.31 -20.29
N VAL A 97 25.24 -2.46 -21.30
CA VAL A 97 25.93 -1.17 -21.15
C VAL A 97 24.93 -0.08 -20.80
N PHE A 98 25.11 0.59 -19.66
CA PHE A 98 24.30 1.73 -19.22
C PHE A 98 24.23 2.81 -20.29
N GLN A 99 23.02 3.29 -20.59
CA GLN A 99 22.75 4.34 -21.56
C GLN A 99 22.35 5.65 -20.87
N TYR A 100 21.29 5.59 -20.06
CA TYR A 100 20.72 6.72 -19.33
C TYR A 100 19.88 6.21 -18.15
N GLY A 101 19.35 7.11 -17.34
CA GLY A 101 18.40 6.76 -16.30
C GLY A 101 17.63 7.95 -15.77
N TYR A 102 16.80 7.70 -14.76
CA TYR A 102 15.99 8.70 -14.09
C TYR A 102 16.10 8.53 -12.57
N ILE A 103 15.92 9.61 -11.82
CA ILE A 103 15.85 9.60 -10.36
C ILE A 103 14.71 10.49 -9.88
N PHE A 104 13.92 9.98 -8.93
CA PHE A 104 12.72 10.63 -8.42
C PHE A 104 12.38 10.16 -7.00
N ASP A 105 11.43 10.82 -6.36
CA ASP A 105 10.78 10.42 -5.12
C ASP A 105 9.48 9.70 -5.44
N SER A 106 9.32 8.45 -4.99
CA SER A 106 8.02 7.78 -5.04
C SER A 106 7.46 7.59 -3.63
N PRO A 107 6.19 7.96 -3.37
CA PRO A 107 5.51 7.63 -2.12
C PRO A 107 5.22 6.12 -1.98
N GLY A 108 5.59 5.29 -2.97
CA GLY A 108 5.44 3.83 -2.90
C GLY A 108 6.19 3.08 -4.00
N SER A 109 5.73 1.87 -4.32
CA SER A 109 6.31 1.10 -5.42
C SER A 109 6.01 1.73 -6.77
N PHE A 110 6.91 1.46 -7.72
CA PHE A 110 6.72 1.77 -9.12
C PHE A 110 7.04 0.56 -10.00
N TYR A 111 6.44 0.51 -11.19
CA TYR A 111 6.72 -0.50 -12.20
C TYR A 111 7.02 0.14 -13.54
N LEU A 112 7.69 -0.63 -14.39
CA LEU A 112 8.19 -0.18 -15.68
C LEU A 112 7.55 -0.97 -16.80
N GLU A 113 7.24 -0.25 -17.87
CA GLU A 113 6.90 -0.81 -19.17
C GLU A 113 7.57 0.01 -20.28
N TRP A 114 7.72 -0.57 -21.46
CA TRP A 114 8.13 0.16 -22.66
C TRP A 114 6.93 0.57 -23.51
N ASP A 115 6.98 1.81 -24.02
CA ASP A 115 6.14 2.27 -25.11
C ASP A 115 7.01 2.93 -26.18
N GLY A 116 7.25 2.20 -27.27
CA GLY A 116 8.20 2.63 -28.30
C GLY A 116 9.59 2.85 -27.71
N GLU A 117 10.09 4.10 -27.79
CA GLU A 117 11.38 4.49 -27.21
C GLU A 117 11.28 5.00 -25.76
N ASN A 118 10.07 5.20 -25.26
CA ASN A 118 9.82 5.79 -23.95
C ASN A 118 9.68 4.69 -22.89
N VAL A 119 10.11 5.04 -21.68
CA VAL A 119 9.85 4.23 -20.49
C VAL A 119 8.58 4.76 -19.84
N LEU A 120 7.59 3.88 -19.70
CA LEU A 120 6.43 4.13 -18.87
C LEU A 120 6.79 3.82 -17.42
N ILE A 121 6.52 4.76 -16.52
CA ILE A 121 6.72 4.61 -15.07
C ILE A 121 5.36 4.74 -14.41
N TYR A 122 4.84 3.62 -13.90
CA TYR A 122 3.59 3.59 -13.16
C TYR A 122 3.84 3.66 -11.65
N PHE A 123 3.25 4.66 -11.00
CA PHE A 123 3.33 4.93 -9.56
C PHE A 123 2.11 4.34 -8.85
N VAL A 124 2.33 3.22 -8.16
CA VAL A 124 1.25 2.40 -7.57
C VAL A 124 0.39 3.18 -6.57
N ARG A 125 1.01 4.04 -5.75
CA ARG A 125 0.29 4.78 -4.70
C ARG A 125 -0.50 5.95 -5.23
N SER A 126 -0.01 6.59 -6.28
CA SER A 126 -0.65 7.76 -6.88
C SER A 126 -1.63 7.38 -7.99
N ASN A 127 -1.66 6.11 -8.40
CA ASN A 127 -2.43 5.63 -9.55
C ASN A 127 -2.15 6.49 -10.80
N PHE A 128 -0.88 6.80 -11.01
CA PHE A 128 -0.44 7.73 -12.03
C PHE A 128 0.63 7.08 -12.87
N ILE A 129 0.61 7.30 -14.18
CA ILE A 129 1.61 6.79 -15.11
C ILE A 129 2.18 7.95 -15.92
N ILE A 130 3.50 7.96 -16.09
CA ILE A 130 4.20 8.93 -16.93
C ILE A 130 4.96 8.21 -18.04
N SER A 131 5.02 8.82 -19.22
CA SER A 131 5.84 8.38 -20.34
C SER A 131 7.06 9.29 -20.44
N VAL A 132 8.25 8.71 -20.32
CA VAL A 132 9.51 9.46 -20.26
C VAL A 132 10.43 9.05 -21.40
N ASN A 133 10.85 10.04 -22.19
CA ASN A 133 11.78 9.83 -23.28
C ASN A 133 13.24 9.70 -22.79
N PRO A 134 14.18 9.22 -23.62
CA PRO A 134 15.58 9.03 -23.23
C PRO A 134 16.29 10.29 -22.71
N GLU A 135 15.84 11.47 -23.11
CA GLU A 135 16.34 12.78 -22.66
C GLU A 135 15.82 13.18 -21.27
N GLY A 136 14.92 12.38 -20.68
CA GLY A 136 14.34 12.61 -19.37
C GLY A 136 13.17 13.59 -19.36
N GLU A 137 12.60 13.89 -20.52
CA GLU A 137 11.40 14.73 -20.65
C GLU A 137 10.16 13.86 -20.47
N VAL A 138 9.20 14.36 -19.69
CA VAL A 138 7.90 13.70 -19.46
C VAL A 138 6.93 14.16 -20.54
N GLU A 139 6.76 13.33 -21.56
CA GLU A 139 5.96 13.67 -22.76
C GLU A 139 4.46 13.57 -22.47
N GLU A 140 4.05 12.48 -21.82
CA GLU A 140 2.66 12.19 -21.48
C GLU A 140 2.50 11.76 -20.02
N ALA A 141 1.34 12.04 -19.45
CA ALA A 141 0.95 11.60 -18.11
C ALA A 141 -0.54 11.26 -18.07
N ALA A 142 -0.89 10.20 -17.34
CA ALA A 142 -2.28 9.78 -17.17
C ALA A 142 -2.58 9.33 -15.75
N ASP A 143 -3.84 9.51 -15.37
CA ASP A 143 -4.44 8.79 -14.28
C ASP A 143 -4.74 7.36 -14.72
N VAL A 144 -4.51 6.41 -13.82
CA VAL A 144 -4.89 5.00 -13.94
C VAL A 144 -6.08 4.80 -13.01
N PRO A 145 -7.34 4.80 -13.52
CA PRO A 145 -8.50 4.65 -12.66
C PRO A 145 -8.46 3.33 -11.90
N MET A 146 -8.94 3.35 -10.66
CA MET A 146 -9.02 2.16 -9.82
C MET A 146 -10.15 1.27 -10.35
N THR A 147 -9.80 0.30 -11.20
CA THR A 147 -10.74 -0.67 -11.76
C THR A 147 -10.21 -2.08 -11.51
N PRO A 148 -11.07 -3.10 -11.44
CA PRO A 148 -10.62 -4.48 -11.29
C PRO A 148 -9.62 -4.93 -12.39
N ALA A 149 -9.77 -4.40 -13.61
CA ALA A 149 -8.86 -4.69 -14.72
C ALA A 149 -7.47 -4.10 -14.48
N ASN A 150 -7.40 -2.81 -14.10
CA ASN A 150 -6.15 -2.12 -13.77
C ASN A 150 -5.47 -2.72 -12.54
N ASP A 151 -6.22 -3.06 -11.50
CA ASP A 151 -5.68 -3.71 -10.30
C ASP A 151 -5.08 -5.08 -10.62
N SER A 152 -5.77 -5.87 -11.45
CA SER A 152 -5.26 -7.15 -11.94
C SER A 152 -3.97 -6.97 -12.75
N TYR A 153 -3.91 -5.94 -13.60
CA TYR A 153 -2.73 -5.63 -14.40
C TYR A 153 -1.54 -5.15 -13.54
N SER A 154 -1.79 -4.24 -12.60
CA SER A 154 -0.82 -3.77 -11.61
C SER A 154 -0.23 -4.94 -10.81
N PHE A 155 -1.08 -5.89 -10.41
CA PHE A 155 -0.64 -7.09 -9.71
C PHE A 155 0.18 -8.04 -10.58
N LYS A 156 -0.12 -8.11 -11.89
CA LYS A 156 0.72 -8.83 -12.87
C LYS A 156 2.11 -8.19 -12.97
N LEU A 157 2.20 -6.86 -13.02
CA LEU A 157 3.48 -6.14 -13.02
C LEU A 157 4.26 -6.37 -11.72
N LEU A 158 3.60 -6.34 -10.56
CA LEU A 158 4.21 -6.65 -9.26
C LEU A 158 4.86 -8.04 -9.22
N LYS A 159 4.22 -9.03 -9.86
CA LYS A 159 4.68 -10.42 -9.88
C LYS A 159 5.62 -10.74 -11.03
N LYS A 160 5.90 -9.78 -11.90
CA LYS A 160 6.70 -9.99 -13.11
C LYS A 160 8.16 -10.24 -12.74
N THR A 161 8.56 -11.51 -12.76
CA THR A 161 9.96 -11.93 -12.64
C THR A 161 10.56 -12.38 -13.96
N GLU A 162 9.73 -12.57 -14.99
CA GLU A 162 10.14 -13.01 -16.31
C GLU A 162 9.36 -12.29 -17.42
N CYS A 163 9.99 -12.14 -18.58
CA CYS A 163 9.30 -11.75 -19.82
C CYS A 163 9.96 -12.40 -21.04
N VAL A 164 9.21 -12.53 -22.13
CA VAL A 164 9.67 -13.11 -23.39
C VAL A 164 9.67 -12.02 -24.45
N VAL A 165 10.80 -11.82 -25.10
CA VAL A 165 10.98 -10.87 -26.20
C VAL A 165 11.61 -11.61 -27.37
N GLY A 166 10.86 -11.76 -28.47
CA GLY A 166 11.28 -12.58 -29.60
C GLY A 166 11.47 -14.05 -29.19
N ASP A 167 12.68 -14.57 -29.40
CA ASP A 167 13.11 -15.92 -29.05
C ASP A 167 13.89 -16.01 -27.73
N LYS A 168 13.95 -14.90 -26.96
CA LYS A 168 14.69 -14.80 -25.72
C LYS A 168 13.76 -14.66 -24.52
N THR A 169 14.13 -15.32 -23.43
CA THR A 169 13.48 -15.16 -22.13
C THR A 169 14.40 -14.39 -21.20
N TYR A 170 13.88 -13.32 -20.61
CA TYR A 170 14.58 -12.50 -19.62
C TYR A 170 13.99 -12.78 -18.24
N GLU A 171 14.85 -13.02 -17.26
CA GLU A 171 14.47 -13.41 -15.90
C GLU A 171 15.27 -12.61 -14.87
N ILE A 172 14.59 -12.05 -13.88
CA ILE A 172 15.24 -11.52 -12.67
C ILE A 172 15.28 -12.59 -11.57
N LYS A 173 16.46 -12.80 -10.98
CA LYS A 173 16.65 -13.83 -9.95
C LYS A 173 17.63 -13.40 -8.86
N ASN A 174 17.70 -14.21 -7.81
CA ASN A 174 18.66 -14.04 -6.73
C ASN A 174 19.76 -15.10 -6.77
N ASP A 175 21.00 -14.67 -6.64
CA ASP A 175 22.19 -15.53 -6.56
C ASP A 175 22.89 -15.40 -5.21
N MET A 176 22.16 -15.68 -4.13
CA MET A 176 22.66 -15.62 -2.75
C MET A 176 22.57 -16.98 -2.01
N GLY A 177 22.20 -18.05 -2.73
CA GLY A 177 21.97 -19.38 -2.17
C GLY A 177 20.59 -19.55 -1.54
N ALA A 178 20.17 -20.81 -1.36
CA ALA A 178 18.78 -21.17 -1.04
C ALA A 178 18.19 -20.47 0.20
N PHE A 179 18.97 -20.33 1.28
CA PHE A 179 18.50 -19.71 2.52
C PHE A 179 18.34 -18.19 2.40
N LEU A 180 19.28 -17.51 1.73
CA LEU A 180 19.24 -16.05 1.59
C LEU A 180 18.26 -15.61 0.49
N ASN A 181 18.06 -16.44 -0.54
CA ASN A 181 17.07 -16.19 -1.59
C ASN A 181 15.63 -16.17 -1.03
N PHE A 182 15.32 -16.99 -0.02
CA PHE A 182 13.99 -17.05 0.60
C PHE A 182 13.60 -15.76 1.35
N ILE A 183 14.57 -14.95 1.76
CA ILE A 183 14.34 -13.73 2.55
C ILE A 183 14.57 -12.43 1.76
N SER A 184 14.86 -12.52 0.46
CA SER A 184 15.14 -11.36 -0.39
C SER A 184 13.91 -10.94 -1.18
N PHE A 185 13.43 -9.72 -0.94
CA PHE A 185 12.30 -9.12 -1.66
C PHE A 185 12.70 -8.41 -2.96
N THR A 186 13.99 -8.38 -3.27
CA THR A 186 14.57 -7.77 -4.49
C THR A 186 15.53 -8.75 -5.15
N HIS A 187 15.84 -8.54 -6.43
CA HIS A 187 16.63 -9.45 -7.24
C HIS A 187 18.06 -8.93 -7.44
N SER A 188 19.04 -9.83 -7.57
CA SER A 188 20.46 -9.49 -7.75
C SER A 188 20.94 -9.58 -9.18
N GLN A 189 20.24 -10.33 -10.04
CA GLN A 189 20.66 -10.59 -11.40
C GLN A 189 19.51 -10.43 -12.39
N LEU A 190 19.82 -9.93 -13.58
CA LEU A 190 19.01 -10.07 -14.78
C LEU A 190 19.72 -11.01 -15.74
N VAL A 191 19.04 -12.08 -16.16
CA VAL A 191 19.59 -13.12 -17.04
C VAL A 191 18.73 -13.22 -18.28
N VAL A 192 19.37 -13.34 -19.44
CA VAL A 192 18.71 -13.66 -20.70
C VAL A 192 19.06 -15.08 -21.10
N THR A 193 18.07 -15.84 -21.58
CA THR A 193 18.24 -17.19 -22.11
C THR A 193 17.72 -17.23 -23.53
N ASP A 194 18.55 -17.69 -24.47
CA ASP A 194 18.18 -17.86 -25.87
C ASP A 194 17.36 -19.14 -26.11
N SER A 195 16.86 -19.33 -27.33
CA SER A 195 16.09 -20.51 -27.74
C SER A 195 16.86 -21.83 -27.65
N ASP A 196 18.19 -21.77 -27.65
CA ASP A 196 19.08 -22.92 -27.53
C ASP A 196 19.35 -23.29 -26.05
N GLY A 197 18.86 -22.47 -25.11
CA GLY A 197 19.02 -22.65 -23.67
C GLY A 197 20.32 -22.05 -23.11
N ASN A 198 21.05 -21.24 -23.86
CA ASN A 198 22.24 -20.56 -23.35
C ASN A 198 21.84 -19.32 -22.55
N SER A 199 22.23 -19.29 -21.27
CA SER A 199 21.97 -18.16 -20.39
C SER A 199 23.17 -17.21 -20.31
N THR A 200 22.92 -15.91 -20.44
CA THR A 200 23.88 -14.82 -20.24
C THR A 200 23.39 -13.88 -19.15
N ILE A 201 24.26 -13.50 -18.21
CA ILE A 201 23.93 -12.52 -17.17
C ILE A 201 24.16 -11.12 -17.74
N LEU A 202 23.11 -10.30 -17.82
CA LEU A 202 23.16 -8.94 -18.34
C LEU A 202 23.42 -7.89 -17.26
N TYR A 203 23.03 -8.19 -16.02
CA TYR A 203 23.27 -7.35 -14.86
C TYR A 203 23.48 -8.23 -13.63
N ASP A 204 24.49 -7.91 -12.81
CA ASP A 204 24.84 -8.67 -11.61
C ASP A 204 25.31 -7.77 -10.46
N VAL A 205 24.58 -7.81 -9.36
CA VAL A 205 24.94 -7.18 -8.08
C VAL A 205 24.92 -8.17 -6.91
N GLY A 206 24.95 -9.48 -7.19
CA GLY A 206 24.84 -10.54 -6.19
C GLY A 206 25.89 -10.42 -5.08
N THR A 207 27.14 -10.12 -5.44
CA THR A 207 28.22 -9.95 -4.45
C THR A 207 27.94 -8.79 -3.49
N TYR A 208 27.46 -7.65 -3.99
CA TYR A 208 27.13 -6.50 -3.15
C TYR A 208 25.92 -6.79 -2.25
N GLN A 209 24.88 -7.39 -2.82
CA GLN A 209 23.67 -7.74 -2.07
C GLN A 209 23.95 -8.78 -0.99
N LEU A 210 24.82 -9.75 -1.26
CA LEU A 210 25.31 -10.72 -0.29
C LEU A 210 26.08 -10.03 0.85
N ILE A 211 27.03 -9.15 0.54
CA ILE A 211 27.81 -8.42 1.56
C ILE A 211 26.89 -7.56 2.43
N LYS A 212 25.95 -6.82 1.81
CA LYS A 212 24.96 -6.01 2.52
C LYS A 212 24.11 -6.88 3.46
N THR A 213 23.62 -8.01 2.97
CA THR A 213 22.80 -8.95 3.74
C THR A 213 23.58 -9.53 4.93
N LEU A 214 24.83 -9.98 4.69
CA LEU A 214 25.70 -10.49 5.76
C LEU A 214 26.01 -9.43 6.82
N PHE A 215 26.22 -8.18 6.41
CA PHE A 215 26.46 -7.08 7.35
C PHE A 215 25.24 -6.84 8.26
N VAL A 216 24.03 -6.81 7.69
CA VAL A 216 22.78 -6.66 8.45
C VAL A 216 22.60 -7.82 9.43
N ILE A 217 22.77 -9.07 8.98
CA ILE A 217 22.69 -10.26 9.86
C ILE A 217 23.72 -10.15 10.99
N THR A 218 24.96 -9.76 10.68
CA THR A 218 26.03 -9.62 11.68
C THR A 218 25.69 -8.54 12.71
N ALA A 219 25.15 -7.39 12.28
CA ALA A 219 24.73 -6.32 13.16
C ALA A 219 23.60 -6.74 14.11
N ILE A 220 22.61 -7.47 13.58
CA ILE A 220 21.50 -8.05 14.36
C ILE A 220 22.05 -9.02 15.41
N VAL A 221 22.91 -9.96 15.01
CA VAL A 221 23.52 -10.93 15.93
C VAL A 221 24.33 -10.22 17.02
N ALA A 222 25.13 -9.21 16.66
CA ALA A 222 25.92 -8.43 17.60
C ALA A 222 25.03 -7.68 18.62
N PHE A 223 23.95 -7.04 18.15
CA PHE A 223 22.98 -6.36 19.01
C PHE A 223 22.39 -7.32 20.04
N PHE A 224 21.97 -8.52 19.62
CA PHE A 224 21.41 -9.51 20.54
C PHE A 224 22.44 -10.05 21.53
N VAL A 225 23.69 -10.28 21.11
CA VAL A 225 24.78 -10.67 22.03
C VAL A 225 24.99 -9.57 23.09
N CYS A 226 25.05 -8.31 22.68
CA CYS A 226 25.14 -7.16 23.58
C CYS A 226 23.94 -7.08 24.53
N PHE A 227 22.72 -7.28 24.02
CA PHE A 227 21.48 -7.29 24.79
C PHE A 227 21.48 -8.41 25.84
N ILE A 228 21.87 -9.63 25.47
CA ILE A 228 21.98 -10.77 26.41
C ILE A 228 23.02 -10.48 27.50
N ILE A 229 24.18 -9.91 27.12
CA ILE A 229 25.21 -9.51 28.10
C ILE A 229 24.67 -8.43 29.04
N PHE A 230 23.98 -7.42 28.52
CA PHE A 230 23.35 -6.36 29.31
C PHE A 230 22.32 -6.92 30.30
N MET A 231 21.42 -7.77 29.83
CA MET A 231 20.42 -8.44 30.69
C MET A 231 21.10 -9.27 31.79
N ARG A 232 22.13 -10.05 31.45
CA ARG A 232 22.91 -10.81 32.45
C ARG A 232 23.58 -9.91 33.49
N ARG A 233 24.06 -8.73 33.12
CA ARG A 233 24.67 -7.78 34.06
C ARG A 233 23.62 -7.18 35.00
N ASN A 234 22.44 -6.81 34.49
CA ASN A 234 21.35 -6.27 35.31
C ASN A 234 20.80 -7.32 36.29
N ILE A 235 20.64 -8.57 35.87
CA ILE A 235 20.22 -9.67 36.76
C ILE A 235 21.24 -9.85 37.89
N LYS A 236 22.55 -9.90 37.58
CA LYS A 236 23.60 -10.00 38.61
C LYS A 236 23.63 -8.81 39.56
N ALA A 237 23.37 -7.59 39.06
CA ALA A 237 23.30 -6.39 39.89
C ALA A 237 22.11 -6.45 40.87
N TYR A 238 20.94 -6.88 40.38
CA TYR A 238 19.74 -7.11 41.18
C TYR A 238 19.94 -8.19 42.27
N GLU A 239 20.60 -9.31 41.92
CA GLU A 239 20.96 -10.34 42.89
C GLU A 239 21.91 -9.80 43.99
N LYS A 240 22.84 -8.90 43.62
CA LYS A 240 23.81 -8.32 44.55
C LYS A 240 23.17 -7.34 45.55
N GLU A 241 22.20 -6.54 45.12
CA GLU A 241 21.43 -5.66 46.00
C GLU A 241 20.62 -6.45 47.04
N LYS A 242 19.98 -7.57 46.66
CA LYS A 242 19.25 -8.46 47.59
C LYS A 242 20.16 -9.18 48.60
N THR A 243 21.45 -9.34 48.32
CA THR A 243 22.43 -9.96 49.25
C THR A 243 23.12 -8.96 50.19
N SER A 244 22.80 -7.67 50.14
CA SER A 244 23.31 -6.68 51.11
C SER A 244 22.61 -6.82 52.47
N PRO A 245 23.32 -6.77 53.61
CA PRO A 245 22.80 -7.24 54.90
C PRO A 245 21.91 -6.18 55.57
N LYS A 246 20.67 -6.02 55.10
CA LYS A 246 19.56 -5.39 55.87
C LYS A 246 18.21 -5.98 55.50
N GLN A 247 17.99 -7.24 55.89
CA GLN A 247 16.78 -7.77 56.57
C GLN A 247 16.78 -9.30 56.47
N ASN A 248 17.00 -9.95 57.61
CA ASN A 248 16.77 -11.37 57.78
C ASN A 248 15.26 -11.61 57.96
N SER A 249 14.65 -12.42 57.09
CA SER A 249 13.68 -13.42 57.52
C SER A 249 13.61 -14.57 56.50
N VAL A 250 13.13 -15.71 56.99
CA VAL A 250 13.37 -17.06 56.49
C VAL A 250 12.48 -17.36 55.28
N GLU A 251 12.95 -17.08 54.06
CA GLU A 251 12.20 -17.47 52.83
C GLU A 251 13.10 -17.79 51.62
N THR A 252 14.40 -18.02 51.84
CA THR A 252 15.43 -17.68 50.83
C THR A 252 15.92 -18.80 49.91
N ASN A 253 15.42 -20.04 49.98
CA ASN A 253 15.83 -21.12 49.08
C ASN A 253 14.78 -21.51 48.02
N SER A 254 13.48 -21.47 48.35
CA SER A 254 12.39 -21.78 47.40
C SER A 254 12.29 -20.71 46.31
N GLU A 255 12.19 -19.43 46.68
CA GLU A 255 12.13 -18.32 45.72
C GLU A 255 13.35 -18.22 44.80
N ARG A 256 14.52 -18.63 45.29
CA ARG A 256 15.79 -18.54 44.56
C ARG A 256 15.84 -19.54 43.39
N ASP A 257 15.28 -20.73 43.57
CA ASP A 257 15.17 -21.72 42.49
C ASP A 257 14.03 -21.40 41.52
N THR A 258 12.93 -20.83 42.01
CA THR A 258 11.83 -20.37 41.15
C THR A 258 12.29 -19.23 40.24
N THR A 259 13.05 -18.25 40.77
CA THR A 259 13.58 -17.12 39.99
C THR A 259 14.57 -17.57 38.92
N LYS A 260 15.49 -18.50 39.25
CA LYS A 260 16.43 -19.07 38.27
C LYS A 260 15.72 -19.87 37.18
N THR A 261 14.64 -20.56 37.53
CA THR A 261 13.83 -21.34 36.60
C THR A 261 13.02 -20.42 35.67
N ILE A 262 12.41 -19.37 36.21
CA ILE A 262 11.71 -18.32 35.43
C ILE A 262 12.67 -17.61 34.47
N VAL A 263 13.88 -17.26 34.91
CA VAL A 263 14.90 -16.61 34.04
C VAL A 263 15.37 -17.54 32.93
N LYS A 264 15.53 -18.85 33.20
CA LYS A 264 15.86 -19.84 32.17
C LYS A 264 14.72 -20.02 31.17
N ILE A 265 13.47 -20.05 31.64
CA ILE A 265 12.28 -20.15 30.78
C ILE A 265 12.13 -18.89 29.92
N LEU A 266 12.35 -17.69 30.48
CA LEU A 266 12.35 -16.44 29.73
C LEU A 266 13.48 -16.38 28.70
N LEU A 267 14.70 -16.78 29.05
CA LEU A 267 15.82 -16.83 28.08
C LEU A 267 15.59 -17.86 26.97
N PHE A 268 14.91 -18.97 27.28
CA PHE A 268 14.58 -20.00 26.31
C PHE A 268 13.40 -19.58 25.40
N SER A 269 12.37 -18.92 25.95
CA SER A 269 11.29 -18.36 25.14
C SER A 269 11.82 -17.22 24.26
N LEU A 270 12.70 -16.37 24.77
CA LEU A 270 13.37 -15.30 24.03
C LEU A 270 14.18 -15.85 22.83
N ALA A 271 14.88 -16.99 22.99
CA ALA A 271 15.64 -17.60 21.89
C ALA A 271 14.76 -18.30 20.84
N THR A 272 13.60 -18.83 21.23
CA THR A 272 12.71 -19.62 20.36
C THR A 272 11.59 -18.81 19.70
N THR A 273 11.20 -17.67 20.28
CA THR A 273 10.20 -16.75 19.70
C THR A 273 10.82 -15.60 18.89
N ILE A 274 12.07 -15.19 19.19
CA ILE A 274 12.69 -14.05 18.50
C ILE A 274 13.18 -14.39 17.10
N VAL A 275 13.65 -15.61 16.81
CA VAL A 275 14.04 -15.96 15.43
C VAL A 275 12.85 -15.90 14.46
N PRO A 276 11.66 -16.45 14.84
CA PRO A 276 10.43 -16.19 14.11
C PRO A 276 9.99 -14.72 14.11
N ALA A 277 10.09 -13.99 15.23
CA ALA A 277 9.70 -12.58 15.31
C ALA A 277 10.62 -11.63 14.53
N VAL A 278 11.89 -11.99 14.34
CA VAL A 278 12.87 -11.28 13.49
C VAL A 278 12.59 -11.56 12.01
N CYS A 279 12.19 -12.78 11.67
CA CYS A 279 11.64 -13.07 10.34
C CYS A 279 10.32 -12.31 10.12
N CYS A 280 9.47 -12.22 11.14
CA CYS A 280 8.21 -11.46 11.10
C CYS A 280 8.44 -9.95 11.00
N THR A 281 9.46 -9.38 11.66
CA THR A 281 9.79 -7.94 11.55
C THR A 281 10.48 -7.59 10.24
N LEU A 282 11.25 -8.50 9.64
CA LEU A 282 11.75 -8.36 8.28
C LEU A 282 10.62 -8.51 7.25
N MET A 283 9.63 -9.39 7.48
CA MET A 283 8.39 -9.45 6.70
C MET A 283 7.51 -8.22 6.91
N CYS A 284 7.46 -7.64 8.12
CA CYS A 284 6.73 -6.42 8.43
C CYS A 284 7.41 -5.15 7.94
N SER A 285 8.67 -5.18 7.49
CA SER A 285 9.24 -4.03 6.77
C SER A 285 8.57 -3.81 5.41
N ALA A 286 7.90 -4.83 4.86
CA ALA A 286 6.94 -4.68 3.77
C ALA A 286 5.57 -4.12 4.22
N CYS A 287 5.25 -4.20 5.53
CA CYS A 287 4.04 -3.63 6.14
C CYS A 287 4.17 -2.15 6.53
N VAL A 288 5.37 -1.55 6.42
CA VAL A 288 5.60 -0.10 6.68
C VAL A 288 5.06 0.77 5.53
N ARG A 289 4.64 0.17 4.41
CA ARG A 289 3.99 0.89 3.31
C ARG A 289 2.57 1.30 3.71
N GLY A 290 2.36 2.59 3.95
CA GLY A 290 1.05 3.19 4.27
C GLY A 290 0.91 3.68 5.71
N LEU A 291 2.03 3.88 6.44
CA LEU A 291 2.01 4.62 7.70
C LEU A 291 2.17 6.12 7.41
N VAL A 292 1.32 6.93 8.02
CA VAL A 292 1.23 8.38 7.84
C VAL A 292 1.32 9.07 9.19
N SER A 293 1.91 10.26 9.21
CA SER A 293 2.07 11.03 10.44
C SER A 293 0.71 11.62 10.87
N PRO A 294 0.51 11.89 12.18
CA PRO A 294 -0.63 12.62 12.71
C PRO A 294 -0.98 13.88 11.92
N GLU A 295 0.01 14.70 11.57
CA GLU A 295 -0.21 15.97 10.87
C GLU A 295 -0.71 15.75 9.44
N HIS A 296 -0.21 14.71 8.77
CA HIS A 296 -0.68 14.34 7.44
C HIS A 296 -2.11 13.78 7.50
N SER A 297 -2.41 12.97 8.52
CA SER A 297 -3.77 12.46 8.72
C SER A 297 -4.78 13.52 9.08
N GLU A 298 -4.40 14.53 9.86
CA GLU A 298 -5.26 15.68 10.13
C GLU A 298 -5.62 16.42 8.83
N ALA A 299 -4.64 16.63 7.93
CA ALA A 299 -4.90 17.24 6.63
C ALA A 299 -5.80 16.36 5.74
N ASN A 300 -5.56 15.05 5.70
CA ASN A 300 -6.39 14.10 4.94
C ASN A 300 -7.82 14.06 5.48
N PHE A 301 -7.99 14.01 6.81
CA PHE A 301 -9.30 13.96 7.45
C PHE A 301 -10.08 15.25 7.24
N TYR A 302 -9.41 16.41 7.20
CA TYR A 302 -10.06 17.67 6.84
C TYR A 302 -10.61 17.66 5.40
N LEU A 303 -9.84 17.15 4.44
CA LEU A 303 -10.31 17.01 3.05
C LEU A 303 -11.47 16.01 2.93
N LEU A 304 -11.38 14.89 3.65
CA LEU A 304 -12.44 13.86 3.66
C LEU A 304 -13.70 14.36 4.35
N GLN A 305 -13.58 15.13 5.43
CA GLN A 305 -14.71 15.77 6.09
C GLN A 305 -15.52 16.62 5.10
N SER A 306 -14.86 17.49 4.32
CA SER A 306 -15.55 18.29 3.30
C SER A 306 -16.29 17.41 2.28
N ARG A 307 -15.66 16.32 1.82
CA ARG A 307 -16.30 15.41 0.85
C ARG A 307 -17.46 14.62 1.45
N ILE A 308 -17.35 14.23 2.73
CA ILE A 308 -18.42 13.56 3.47
C ILE A 308 -19.61 14.52 3.64
N GLU A 309 -19.35 15.78 3.98
CA GLU A 309 -20.37 16.83 4.08
C GLU A 309 -21.07 17.03 2.73
N ASP A 310 -20.31 17.16 1.64
CA ASP A 310 -20.85 17.28 0.28
C ASP A 310 -21.72 16.05 -0.09
N THR A 311 -21.20 14.84 0.16
CA THR A 311 -21.92 13.58 -0.10
C THR A 311 -23.22 13.52 0.70
N ALA A 312 -23.20 13.82 2.00
CA ALA A 312 -24.41 13.83 2.82
C ALA A 312 -25.42 14.87 2.33
N GLN A 313 -24.94 16.03 1.88
CA GLN A 313 -25.77 17.12 1.36
C GLN A 313 -26.47 16.75 0.05
N GLU A 314 -25.85 15.95 -0.83
CA GLU A 314 -26.49 15.44 -2.04
C GLU A 314 -27.76 14.62 -1.73
N TYR A 315 -27.78 13.97 -0.57
CA TYR A 315 -28.94 13.23 -0.05
C TYR A 315 -29.86 14.08 0.85
N GLY A 316 -29.58 15.37 1.01
CA GLY A 316 -30.38 16.31 1.80
C GLY A 316 -30.12 16.26 3.31
N PHE A 317 -29.01 15.64 3.74
CA PHE A 317 -28.61 15.56 5.15
C PHE A 317 -27.43 16.49 5.45
N SER A 318 -27.17 16.70 6.74
CA SER A 318 -26.02 17.46 7.22
C SER A 318 -25.10 16.51 8.00
N ALA A 319 -23.81 16.52 7.71
CA ALA A 319 -22.81 15.89 8.57
C ALA A 319 -22.32 16.92 9.59
N ILE A 320 -22.29 16.53 10.86
CA ILE A 320 -21.87 17.39 11.97
C ILE A 320 -20.68 16.74 12.66
N GLU A 321 -19.59 17.48 12.77
CA GLU A 321 -18.42 17.05 13.54
C GLU A 321 -18.79 16.92 15.02
N CYS A 322 -18.45 15.78 15.61
CA CYS A 322 -18.64 15.51 17.03
C CYS A 322 -17.31 15.63 17.75
N SER A 323 -17.27 16.41 18.83
CA SER A 323 -16.15 16.35 19.77
C SER A 323 -16.17 14.98 20.44
N ALA A 324 -15.25 14.09 20.11
CA ALA A 324 -15.12 12.88 20.92
C ALA A 324 -14.36 13.21 22.21
N GLU A 325 -14.68 12.47 23.27
CA GLU A 325 -13.94 12.53 24.53
C GLU A 325 -12.47 12.21 24.24
N GLU A 326 -11.54 12.98 24.81
CA GLU A 326 -10.09 12.91 24.55
C GLU A 326 -9.56 11.46 24.61
N LEU A 327 -9.48 10.78 23.46
CA LEU A 327 -8.75 9.54 23.33
C LEU A 327 -7.27 9.93 23.26
N GLU A 328 -6.58 9.87 24.39
CA GLU A 328 -5.24 10.48 24.64
C GLU A 328 -4.10 10.07 23.68
N ASP A 329 -4.31 9.14 22.73
CA ASP A 329 -3.23 8.52 21.96
C ASP A 329 -3.46 8.41 20.43
N TYR A 330 -4.54 8.98 19.86
CA TYR A 330 -4.83 8.84 18.41
C TYR A 330 -5.28 10.16 17.76
N THR A 331 -4.84 10.42 16.53
CA THR A 331 -5.48 11.42 15.66
C THR A 331 -6.76 10.81 15.08
N TYR A 332 -7.90 11.45 15.30
CA TYR A 332 -9.17 10.99 14.76
C TYR A 332 -10.10 12.17 14.48
N THR A 333 -11.07 11.94 13.61
CA THR A 333 -12.18 12.85 13.32
C THR A 333 -13.47 12.02 13.32
N MET A 334 -14.51 12.51 13.99
CA MET A 334 -15.80 11.84 14.06
C MET A 334 -16.90 12.76 13.51
N LEU A 335 -17.70 12.25 12.59
CA LEU A 335 -18.85 12.95 12.02
C LEU A 335 -20.12 12.14 12.28
N THR A 336 -21.23 12.83 12.51
CA THR A 336 -22.55 12.22 12.56
C THR A 336 -23.44 12.83 11.48
N VAL A 337 -24.03 11.99 10.65
CA VAL A 337 -25.11 12.35 9.74
C VAL A 337 -26.44 11.96 10.40
N GLU A 338 -27.16 12.95 10.91
CA GLU A 338 -28.48 12.75 11.50
C GLU A 338 -29.53 12.64 10.39
N ILE A 339 -30.18 11.48 10.29
CA ILE A 339 -31.23 11.22 9.29
C ILE A 339 -32.60 11.47 9.92
N SER A 340 -32.82 10.98 11.14
CA SER A 340 -34.00 11.23 11.96
C SER A 340 -33.68 11.03 13.46
N GLU A 341 -34.66 11.14 14.34
CA GLU A 341 -34.49 10.83 15.78
C GLU A 341 -34.11 9.36 16.03
N GLU A 342 -34.47 8.46 15.09
CA GLU A 342 -34.30 7.00 15.23
C GLU A 342 -33.21 6.46 14.28
N GLU A 343 -32.71 7.28 13.35
CA GLU A 343 -31.75 6.88 12.31
C GLU A 343 -30.56 7.85 12.25
N LYS A 344 -29.35 7.30 12.32
CA LYS A 344 -28.11 8.08 12.17
C LYS A 344 -27.00 7.26 11.54
N ILE A 345 -26.04 7.95 10.94
CA ILE A 345 -24.77 7.39 10.48
C ILE A 345 -23.64 8.08 11.25
N THR A 346 -22.81 7.30 11.91
CA THR A 346 -21.59 7.78 12.57
C THR A 346 -20.39 7.36 11.74
N ILE A 347 -19.51 8.30 11.44
CA ILE A 347 -18.31 8.08 10.66
C ILE A 347 -17.11 8.43 11.54
N LEU A 348 -16.21 7.47 11.74
CA LEU A 348 -14.96 7.65 12.45
C LEU A 348 -13.81 7.51 11.46
N LEU A 349 -13.00 8.55 11.32
CA LEU A 349 -11.69 8.50 10.67
C LEU A 349 -10.63 8.46 11.77
N LYS A 350 -9.66 7.55 11.67
CA LYS A 350 -8.66 7.37 12.71
C LYS A 350 -7.29 7.05 12.13
N ASN A 351 -6.25 7.66 12.67
CA ASN A 351 -4.88 7.20 12.50
C ASN A 351 -4.52 6.28 13.69
N ASP A 352 -4.31 5.00 13.41
CA ASP A 352 -3.83 4.00 14.36
C ASP A 352 -2.33 4.14 14.62
N SER A 353 -1.89 5.32 15.09
CA SER A 353 -0.47 5.63 15.33
C SER A 353 0.12 4.76 16.43
N ASP A 354 1.27 4.13 16.15
CA ASP A 354 2.06 3.47 17.20
C ASP A 354 2.74 4.56 18.03
N SER A 355 2.43 4.61 19.33
CA SER A 355 2.97 5.56 20.31
C SER A 355 4.51 5.62 20.35
N LYS A 356 5.21 4.63 19.78
CA LYS A 356 6.67 4.62 19.67
C LYS A 356 7.21 5.24 18.39
N THR A 357 6.45 5.18 17.28
CA THR A 357 6.92 5.64 15.97
C THR A 357 6.34 7.00 15.60
N GLY A 358 5.15 7.33 16.11
CA GLY A 358 4.43 8.54 15.71
C GLY A 358 3.86 8.47 14.29
N TYR A 359 3.78 7.29 13.68
CA TYR A 359 3.11 7.06 12.39
C TYR A 359 2.12 5.91 12.55
N GLY A 360 1.01 5.95 11.82
CA GLY A 360 -0.01 4.91 11.86
C GLY A 360 -0.80 4.78 10.58
N LYS A 361 -1.71 3.81 10.57
CA LYS A 361 -2.58 3.55 9.42
C LYS A 361 -3.84 4.37 9.56
N GLU A 362 -4.26 5.02 8.49
CA GLU A 362 -5.57 5.65 8.42
C GLU A 362 -6.64 4.58 8.14
N THR A 363 -7.56 4.45 9.08
CA THR A 363 -8.71 3.55 9.02
C THR A 363 -10.00 4.35 9.16
N PHE A 364 -11.09 3.79 8.67
CA PHE A 364 -12.41 4.37 8.86
C PHE A 364 -13.39 3.32 9.38
N THR A 365 -14.40 3.81 10.09
CA THR A 365 -15.59 3.06 10.46
C THR A 365 -16.82 3.89 10.08
N ILE A 366 -17.75 3.32 9.33
CA ILE A 366 -19.09 3.86 9.13
C ILE A 366 -20.05 2.95 9.87
N GLU A 367 -20.79 3.52 10.81
CA GLU A 367 -21.81 2.83 11.58
C GLU A 367 -23.17 3.47 11.33
N TYR A 368 -24.05 2.75 10.64
CA TYR A 368 -25.47 3.10 10.58
C TYR A 368 -26.19 2.45 11.76
N THR A 369 -27.09 3.19 12.39
CA THR A 369 -27.97 2.68 13.45
C THR A 369 -29.42 3.09 13.17
N ASN A 370 -30.34 2.15 13.26
CA ASN A 370 -31.78 2.38 13.28
C ASN A 370 -32.41 1.73 14.50
N THR A 371 -32.90 2.53 15.44
CA THR A 371 -33.49 2.03 16.68
C THR A 371 -34.94 1.57 16.54
N ASN A 372 -35.56 1.77 15.38
CA ASN A 372 -36.96 1.40 15.12
C ASN A 372 -37.18 1.05 13.63
N PRO A 373 -36.54 -0.01 13.11
CA PRO A 373 -36.63 -0.38 11.72
C PRO A 373 -38.08 -0.77 11.39
N SER A 374 -38.64 -0.11 10.38
CA SER A 374 -39.99 -0.37 9.89
C SER A 374 -40.02 -1.61 8.99
N GLY A 375 -39.63 -2.76 9.54
CA GLY A 375 -39.86 -4.07 8.96
C GLY A 375 -39.18 -4.34 7.62
N GLY A 376 -37.89 -4.69 7.65
CA GLY A 376 -37.29 -5.68 6.74
C GLY A 376 -36.56 -5.19 5.50
N ASP A 377 -36.74 -3.94 5.05
CA ASP A 377 -35.99 -3.38 3.93
C ASP A 377 -35.05 -2.27 4.41
N PHE A 378 -33.75 -2.56 4.44
CA PHE A 378 -32.70 -1.56 4.65
C PHE A 378 -32.77 -0.52 3.51
N CYS A 379 -33.22 0.70 3.82
CA CYS A 379 -33.64 1.67 2.81
C CYS A 379 -32.57 2.72 2.47
N ARG A 380 -31.31 2.52 2.88
CA ARG A 380 -30.26 3.55 2.79
C ARG A 380 -28.95 3.05 2.17
N THR A 381 -29.04 2.00 1.35
CA THR A 381 -27.88 1.43 0.64
C THR A 381 -27.14 2.47 -0.18
N ASP A 382 -27.87 3.36 -0.86
CA ASP A 382 -27.31 4.42 -1.71
C ASP A 382 -26.41 5.37 -0.92
N LEU A 383 -26.97 6.00 0.11
CA LEU A 383 -26.24 6.92 0.99
C LEU A 383 -25.06 6.23 1.66
N LEU A 384 -25.25 5.00 2.17
CA LEU A 384 -24.19 4.27 2.85
C LEU A 384 -23.06 3.89 1.89
N CYS A 385 -23.39 3.46 0.67
CA CYS A 385 -22.43 3.11 -0.37
C CYS A 385 -21.62 4.33 -0.80
N ASP A 386 -22.28 5.46 -1.04
CA ASP A 386 -21.60 6.68 -1.51
C ASP A 386 -20.72 7.27 -0.41
N LEU A 387 -21.19 7.29 0.85
CA LEU A 387 -20.34 7.67 1.99
C LEU A 387 -19.13 6.75 2.14
N ALA A 388 -19.32 5.43 1.98
CA ALA A 388 -18.22 4.48 2.01
C ALA A 388 -17.23 4.73 0.87
N ASN A 389 -17.71 4.93 -0.36
CA ASN A 389 -16.87 5.20 -1.53
C ASN A 389 -16.16 6.55 -1.49
N THR A 390 -16.73 7.54 -0.80
CA THR A 390 -16.08 8.82 -0.54
C THR A 390 -14.83 8.68 0.32
N ILE A 391 -14.81 7.73 1.26
CA ILE A 391 -13.77 7.58 2.27
C ILE A 391 -12.80 6.44 1.95
N ALA A 392 -13.32 5.34 1.43
CA ALA A 392 -12.60 4.09 1.35
C ALA A 392 -11.56 4.07 0.25
N TYR A 393 -10.47 3.37 0.52
CA TYR A 393 -9.42 3.09 -0.44
C TYR A 393 -9.94 2.32 -1.67
N LYS A 394 -10.95 1.46 -1.48
CA LYS A 394 -11.58 0.65 -2.51
C LYS A 394 -13.06 1.02 -2.65
N GLU A 395 -13.55 1.06 -3.89
CA GLU A 395 -14.97 1.23 -4.15
C GLU A 395 -15.76 -0.04 -3.79
N PHE A 396 -16.83 0.17 -3.03
CA PHE A 396 -17.89 -0.79 -2.76
C PHE A 396 -18.88 -0.82 -3.92
N ASP A 397 -19.21 -2.04 -4.34
CA ASP A 397 -20.25 -2.27 -5.33
C ASP A 397 -21.61 -2.17 -4.65
N LYS A 398 -22.41 -1.21 -5.09
CA LYS A 398 -23.78 -1.01 -4.62
C LYS A 398 -24.64 -2.26 -4.77
N SER A 399 -24.50 -2.99 -5.87
CA SER A 399 -25.27 -4.21 -6.12
C SER A 399 -24.92 -5.31 -5.12
N PHE A 400 -23.67 -5.39 -4.69
CA PHE A 400 -23.25 -6.27 -3.61
C PHE A 400 -23.87 -5.86 -2.27
N LEU A 401 -23.95 -4.57 -1.95
CA LEU A 401 -24.59 -4.14 -0.70
C LEU A 401 -26.08 -4.50 -0.68
N GLU A 402 -26.79 -4.28 -1.79
CA GLU A 402 -28.19 -4.68 -1.94
C GLU A 402 -28.37 -6.20 -1.78
N GLU A 403 -27.50 -7.00 -2.40
CA GLU A 403 -27.44 -8.46 -2.20
C GLU A 403 -27.18 -8.81 -0.73
N PHE A 404 -26.14 -8.25 -0.13
CA PHE A 404 -25.73 -8.54 1.24
C PHE A 404 -26.84 -8.26 2.25
N PHE A 405 -27.58 -7.15 2.11
CA PHE A 405 -28.68 -6.83 3.02
C PHE A 405 -29.91 -7.71 2.79
N SER A 406 -30.21 -8.08 1.54
CA SER A 406 -31.37 -8.93 1.22
C SER A 406 -31.12 -10.43 1.43
N ALA A 407 -29.86 -10.87 1.43
CA ALA A 407 -29.49 -12.26 1.60
C ALA A 407 -29.84 -12.81 2.99
N ASP A 408 -30.15 -14.11 3.02
CA ASP A 408 -30.34 -14.86 4.25
C ASP A 408 -29.03 -14.91 5.06
N GLU A 409 -29.15 -14.98 6.39
CA GLU A 409 -27.98 -15.04 7.27
C GLU A 409 -27.04 -16.20 6.93
N SER A 410 -27.59 -17.32 6.45
CA SER A 410 -26.80 -18.50 6.08
C SER A 410 -25.85 -18.30 4.90
N GLU A 411 -26.03 -17.24 4.10
CA GLU A 411 -25.12 -16.90 3.00
C GLU A 411 -23.90 -16.10 3.48
N TYR A 412 -24.06 -15.34 4.58
CA TYR A 412 -23.00 -14.53 5.18
C TYR A 412 -22.88 -14.76 6.70
N PRO A 413 -22.73 -16.01 7.17
CA PRO A 413 -22.82 -16.30 8.59
C PRO A 413 -21.59 -15.73 9.32
N ALA A 414 -21.82 -14.91 10.34
CA ALA A 414 -20.72 -14.34 11.14
C ALA A 414 -19.82 -15.42 11.79
N SER A 415 -20.36 -16.64 11.99
CA SER A 415 -19.63 -17.78 12.55
C SER A 415 -18.48 -18.28 11.68
N ASP A 416 -18.53 -18.07 10.37
CA ASP A 416 -17.45 -18.49 9.46
C ASP A 416 -16.15 -17.73 9.74
N PHE A 417 -16.27 -16.57 10.39
CA PHE A 417 -15.16 -15.71 10.80
C PHE A 417 -14.89 -15.81 12.31
N GLY A 418 -15.42 -16.84 12.99
CA GLY A 418 -15.20 -17.06 14.42
C GLY A 418 -16.01 -16.16 15.36
N PHE A 419 -16.97 -15.38 14.84
CA PHE A 419 -17.85 -14.55 15.66
C PHE A 419 -19.09 -15.34 16.07
N GLN A 420 -19.41 -15.30 17.36
CA GLN A 420 -20.67 -15.83 17.88
C GLN A 420 -21.65 -14.67 18.05
N LYS A 421 -22.93 -14.91 17.78
CA LYS A 421 -23.99 -13.96 18.11
C LYS A 421 -23.86 -13.51 19.56
N LEU A 422 -23.77 -12.21 19.78
CA LEU A 422 -23.68 -11.64 21.12
C LEU A 422 -25.10 -11.41 21.67
N ASN A 423 -25.23 -11.53 22.99
CA ASN A 423 -26.40 -11.22 23.83
C ASN A 423 -27.72 -10.83 23.10
N GLY A 424 -28.41 -11.81 22.52
CA GLY A 424 -29.78 -11.62 22.01
C GLY A 424 -29.91 -11.13 20.57
N GLU A 425 -28.81 -11.04 19.82
CA GLU A 425 -28.85 -10.80 18.36
C GLU A 425 -29.77 -11.81 17.65
N LYS A 426 -30.73 -11.29 16.88
CA LYS A 426 -31.62 -12.08 16.04
C LYS A 426 -30.91 -12.48 14.75
N ILE A 427 -30.18 -11.55 14.14
CA ILE A 427 -29.46 -11.74 12.88
C ILE A 427 -28.04 -11.19 13.03
N ALA A 428 -27.04 -11.90 12.50
CA ALA A 428 -25.66 -11.42 12.43
C ALA A 428 -25.00 -11.88 11.12
N LYS A 429 -24.79 -10.94 10.19
CA LYS A 429 -24.12 -11.17 8.90
C LYS A 429 -22.74 -10.52 8.87
N ARG A 430 -21.78 -11.13 8.18
CA ARG A 430 -20.45 -10.56 7.98
C ARG A 430 -19.83 -10.98 6.66
N HIS A 431 -19.10 -10.05 6.04
CA HIS A 431 -18.31 -10.32 4.86
C HIS A 431 -17.02 -9.50 4.86
N TYR A 432 -15.92 -10.11 4.42
CA TYR A 432 -14.64 -9.44 4.19
C TYR A 432 -14.41 -9.29 2.70
N PHE A 433 -14.06 -8.08 2.27
CA PHE A 433 -13.84 -7.76 0.85
C PHE A 433 -12.47 -8.18 0.33
N ASP A 434 -11.56 -8.59 1.24
CA ASP A 434 -10.26 -9.14 0.91
C ASP A 434 -9.88 -10.30 1.84
N SER A 435 -8.90 -11.10 1.40
CA SER A 435 -8.39 -12.25 2.18
C SER A 435 -7.49 -11.86 3.35
N PHE A 436 -7.24 -10.56 3.55
CA PHE A 436 -6.35 -10.02 4.57
C PHE A 436 -7.11 -9.31 5.70
N GLU A 437 -8.44 -9.38 5.66
CA GLU A 437 -9.35 -8.77 6.62
C GLU A 437 -9.11 -7.26 6.77
N ASN A 438 -8.73 -6.54 5.71
CA ASN A 438 -8.52 -5.09 5.78
C ASN A 438 -9.80 -4.27 5.58
N GLU A 439 -10.83 -4.89 5.01
CA GLU A 439 -12.11 -4.24 4.70
C GLU A 439 -13.23 -5.23 4.98
N MET A 440 -14.26 -4.77 5.69
CA MET A 440 -15.39 -5.61 6.06
C MET A 440 -16.70 -4.85 6.11
N ILE A 441 -17.78 -5.61 5.94
CA ILE A 441 -19.13 -5.19 6.27
C ILE A 441 -19.72 -6.18 7.27
N ALA A 442 -20.43 -5.65 8.25
CA ALA A 442 -21.23 -6.41 9.19
C ALA A 442 -22.63 -5.81 9.30
N TYR A 443 -23.61 -6.68 9.52
CA TYR A 443 -24.99 -6.32 9.80
C TYR A 443 -25.45 -7.08 11.02
N THR A 444 -26.04 -6.38 11.99
CA THR A 444 -26.68 -7.00 13.16
C THR A 444 -28.08 -6.46 13.35
N LEU A 445 -28.98 -7.34 13.77
CA LEU A 445 -30.30 -6.99 14.27
C LEU A 445 -30.41 -7.53 15.69
N ASP A 446 -30.49 -6.64 16.67
CA ASP A 446 -30.44 -7.04 18.07
C ASP A 446 -31.80 -7.51 18.64
N ALA A 447 -31.81 -7.83 19.94
CA ALA A 447 -33.03 -8.27 20.63
C ALA A 447 -34.14 -7.21 20.65
N GLU A 448 -33.76 -5.94 20.70
CA GLU A 448 -34.63 -4.76 20.75
C GLU A 448 -35.10 -4.32 19.35
N ASN A 449 -34.65 -5.02 18.30
CA ASN A 449 -34.79 -4.65 16.90
C ASN A 449 -33.99 -3.41 16.53
N CYS A 450 -32.91 -3.08 17.23
CA CYS A 450 -31.95 -2.12 16.73
C CYS A 450 -31.19 -2.76 15.55
N GLU A 451 -31.23 -2.10 14.40
CA GLU A 451 -30.47 -2.48 13.21
C GLU A 451 -29.16 -1.69 13.19
N THR A 452 -28.03 -2.40 13.11
CA THR A 452 -26.71 -1.80 13.00
C THR A 452 -26.00 -2.33 11.78
N VAL A 453 -25.45 -1.43 10.98
CA VAL A 453 -24.54 -1.77 9.89
C VAL A 453 -23.19 -1.15 10.18
N THR A 454 -22.13 -1.94 10.09
CA THR A 454 -20.76 -1.47 10.25
C THR A 454 -19.99 -1.76 8.98
N ILE A 455 -19.46 -0.71 8.34
CA ILE A 455 -18.44 -0.82 7.29
C ILE A 455 -17.13 -0.34 7.90
N TRP A 456 -16.08 -1.14 7.78
CA TRP A 456 -14.75 -0.79 8.26
C TRP A 456 -13.73 -1.03 7.17
N GLY A 457 -12.74 -0.15 7.06
CA GLY A 457 -11.72 -0.26 6.03
C GLY A 457 -10.56 0.72 6.17
N ARG A 458 -9.73 0.78 5.12
CA ARG A 458 -8.65 1.75 4.99
C ARG A 458 -9.12 3.01 4.27
N VAL A 459 -8.62 4.15 4.73
CA VAL A 459 -8.92 5.45 4.12
C VAL A 459 -8.17 5.61 2.80
N LYS A 460 -8.81 6.22 1.81
CA LYS A 460 -8.19 6.68 0.56
C LYS A 460 -7.24 7.83 0.86
N GLN A 461 -5.99 7.73 0.40
CA GLN A 461 -5.08 8.88 0.50
C GLN A 461 -5.54 9.97 -0.45
N VAL A 462 -5.77 11.16 0.10
CA VAL A 462 -6.20 12.33 -0.66
C VAL A 462 -4.97 13.21 -0.82
N THR A 463 -4.35 13.22 -2.00
CA THR A 463 -3.26 14.14 -2.29
C THR A 463 -3.81 15.57 -2.27
N SER A 464 -3.22 16.41 -1.43
CA SER A 464 -3.48 17.85 -1.35
C SER A 464 -3.04 18.58 -2.61
#